data_AF-A0A1T4L2N8-F1
#
_entry.id   AF-A0A1T4L2N8-F1
#
_cell.length_a   1.000
_cell.length_b   1.000
_cell.length_c   1.000
_cell.angle_alpha   90.00
_cell.angle_beta   90.00
_cell.angle_gamma   90.00
#
_symmetry.space_group_name_H-M   'P 1'
#
loop_
_entity.id
_entity.type
_entity.pdbx_description
1 polymer ?
#
loop_
_entity_poly.entity_id
_entity_poly.type
_entity_poly.pdbx_seq_one_letter_code
_entity_poly.pdbx_strand_id
1 'polypeptide(L)'
;MYFTVYSIMTENKTEFTQVDISQFYDITEEKTEQQDDGIILTPNERALYEELMVYVRQKEPERVEILESRIRDLNQLASAIARFPSLLERHDIPGGIRTPQLLIDSLIKHQNSGDTTLQLPSKATLGKGYIVSKIHTFSSLTSLSQRVGAPEKLTQALQLETITMMFTLMAEDVYLNLINDAMQPMEFRREWALALLLLWEHRNDQTIESVAPVLQSVWSARRKLAPAFGTMMGTSELLLMSIQMDEQWIQFIKQKMGEQGVSQAMEEFLFGISYEQIKHLREILKTKGIPAISRDEVSSFLGEHVKSDAGLGYRDFYALYTVRRDNARARARMKLEGPHQTLEDYFIQFVTEKNREKQSNDTFAKP
;
A
#
# COMPACT_ATOMS: atom_id res chain seq x y z
N MET A 1 42.96 18.71 23.82
CA MET A 1 42.20 17.79 24.70
C MET A 1 41.08 17.22 23.84
N TYR A 2 41.32 16.06 23.25
CA TYR A 2 40.40 15.36 22.36
C TYR A 2 39.40 14.59 23.23
N PHE A 3 38.10 14.78 22.99
CA PHE A 3 37.07 13.88 23.49
C PHE A 3 36.36 13.26 22.29
N THR A 4 36.71 12.02 22.02
CA THR A 4 36.07 11.13 21.06
C THR A 4 34.83 10.54 21.73
N VAL A 5 33.64 10.89 21.22
CA VAL A 5 32.40 10.18 21.57
C VAL A 5 32.20 9.10 20.50
N TYR A 6 32.31 7.84 20.92
CA TYR A 6 31.96 6.68 20.11
C TYR A 6 30.43 6.70 19.87
N SER A 7 30.03 6.94 18.63
CA SER A 7 28.69 6.65 18.13
C SER A 7 28.70 5.24 17.55
N ILE A 8 28.06 4.29 18.23
CA ILE A 8 27.69 3.01 17.62
C ILE A 8 26.33 3.24 16.98
N MET A 9 26.35 3.71 15.73
CA MET A 9 25.22 3.57 14.81
C MET A 9 25.57 2.45 13.85
N THR A 10 25.04 1.26 14.11
CA THR A 10 24.98 0.20 13.12
C THR A 10 23.98 0.63 12.05
N GLU A 11 24.50 1.10 10.91
CA GLU A 11 23.78 1.22 9.65
C GLU A 11 23.31 -0.18 9.21
N ASN A 12 22.06 -0.55 9.50
CA ASN A 12 21.40 -1.59 8.72
C ASN A 12 20.95 -0.96 7.40
N LYS A 13 21.85 -0.95 6.41
CA LYS A 13 21.48 -0.80 5.00
C LYS A 13 20.69 -2.03 4.60
N THR A 14 19.37 -1.95 4.59
CA THR A 14 18.53 -2.90 3.87
C THR A 14 18.68 -2.61 2.38
N GLU A 15 19.73 -3.16 1.77
CA GLU A 15 19.79 -3.34 0.32
C GLU A 15 18.62 -4.24 -0.08
N PHE A 16 17.76 -3.74 -0.98
CA PHE A 16 16.72 -4.54 -1.61
C PHE A 16 17.36 -5.72 -2.33
N THR A 17 17.28 -6.89 -1.71
CA THR A 17 17.50 -8.19 -2.34
C THR A 17 16.13 -8.73 -2.70
N GLN A 18 15.92 -9.00 -3.98
CA GLN A 18 14.78 -9.78 -4.45
C GLN A 18 14.72 -11.08 -3.63
N VAL A 19 13.53 -11.47 -3.18
CA VAL A 19 13.34 -12.84 -2.71
C VAL A 19 13.52 -13.72 -3.94
N ASP A 20 14.63 -14.46 -3.97
CA ASP A 20 14.93 -15.37 -5.06
C ASP A 20 13.78 -16.37 -5.18
N ILE A 21 13.03 -16.27 -6.27
CA ILE A 21 11.77 -17.00 -6.43
C ILE A 21 12.05 -18.50 -6.60
N SER A 22 13.29 -18.89 -6.94
CA SER A 22 13.73 -20.29 -6.93
C SER A 22 13.58 -20.94 -5.53
N GLN A 23 13.65 -20.15 -4.45
CA GLN A 23 13.42 -20.63 -3.09
C GLN A 23 11.96 -21.06 -2.82
N PHE A 24 11.00 -20.63 -3.65
CA PHE A 24 9.60 -21.05 -3.58
C PHE A 24 9.26 -22.18 -4.56
N TYR A 25 10.11 -22.43 -5.56
CA TYR A 25 9.94 -23.53 -6.53
C TYR A 25 10.70 -24.80 -6.14
N ASP A 26 11.74 -24.71 -5.30
CA ASP A 26 12.57 -25.85 -4.87
C ASP A 26 12.03 -26.63 -3.66
N ILE A 27 10.76 -26.41 -3.25
CA ILE A 27 10.08 -27.33 -2.33
C ILE A 27 9.61 -28.55 -3.14
N THR A 28 10.56 -29.33 -3.64
CA THR A 28 10.31 -30.72 -4.04
C THR A 28 9.91 -31.50 -2.80
N GLU A 29 8.63 -31.84 -2.74
CA GLU A 29 8.06 -33.04 -2.13
C GLU A 29 8.72 -33.52 -0.81
N GLU A 30 8.59 -32.74 0.25
CA GLU A 30 8.43 -33.33 1.59
C GLU A 30 7.09 -32.88 2.15
N LYS A 31 6.12 -33.80 2.10
CA LYS A 31 4.85 -33.70 2.82
C LYS A 31 5.14 -33.55 4.30
N THR A 32 5.33 -32.31 4.74
CA THR A 32 5.08 -31.97 6.13
C THR A 32 3.60 -31.68 6.18
N GLU A 33 2.82 -32.60 6.76
CA GLU A 33 1.48 -32.30 7.26
C GLU A 33 1.62 -31.27 8.39
N GLN A 34 2.01 -30.04 8.05
CA GLN A 34 1.74 -28.88 8.87
C GLN A 34 0.33 -28.47 8.53
N GLN A 35 -0.56 -28.81 9.45
CA GLN A 35 -1.89 -28.25 9.56
C GLN A 35 -1.72 -26.73 9.52
N ASP A 36 -1.98 -26.13 8.35
CA ASP A 36 -1.96 -24.69 8.14
C ASP A 36 -3.20 -24.11 8.86
N ASP A 37 -3.12 -24.11 10.19
CA ASP A 37 -4.05 -23.44 11.08
C ASP A 37 -3.91 -21.95 10.79
N GLY A 38 -4.71 -21.47 9.83
CA GLY A 38 -4.64 -20.12 9.28
C GLY A 38 -4.20 -19.08 10.30
N ILE A 39 -2.98 -18.56 10.12
CA ILE A 39 -2.37 -17.63 11.06
C ILE A 39 -3.20 -16.35 11.07
N ILE A 40 -4.00 -16.15 12.13
CA ILE A 40 -4.97 -15.04 12.19
C ILE A 40 -4.27 -13.71 12.48
N LEU A 41 -3.51 -13.73 13.56
CA LEU A 41 -2.66 -12.64 14.00
C LEU A 41 -1.22 -13.07 13.76
N THR A 42 -0.45 -12.20 13.16
CA THR A 42 1.00 -12.34 13.15
C THR A 42 1.51 -12.41 14.60
N PRO A 43 2.69 -12.99 14.84
CA PRO A 43 3.33 -12.98 16.16
C PRO A 43 3.34 -11.59 16.82
N ASN A 44 3.59 -10.53 16.04
CA ASN A 44 3.59 -9.16 16.53
C ASN A 44 2.18 -8.70 16.94
N GLU A 45 1.19 -8.89 16.05
CA GLU A 45 -0.21 -8.54 16.32
C GLU A 45 -0.77 -9.27 17.54
N ARG A 46 -0.41 -10.55 17.73
CA ARG A 46 -0.79 -11.33 18.92
C ARG A 46 -0.18 -10.73 20.17
N ALA A 47 1.11 -10.39 20.16
CA ALA A 47 1.77 -9.77 21.30
C ALA A 47 1.11 -8.44 21.70
N LEU A 48 0.79 -7.59 20.72
CA LEU A 48 0.10 -6.31 20.97
C LEU A 48 -1.31 -6.51 21.56
N TYR A 49 -2.05 -7.50 21.04
CA TYR A 49 -3.37 -7.84 21.58
C TYR A 49 -3.27 -8.34 23.03
N GLU A 50 -2.38 -9.28 23.31
CA GLU A 50 -2.19 -9.86 24.65
C GLU A 50 -1.75 -8.80 25.66
N GLU A 51 -0.83 -7.91 25.29
CA GLU A 51 -0.39 -6.79 26.12
C GLU A 51 -1.56 -5.85 26.46
N LEU A 52 -2.38 -5.48 25.48
CA LEU A 52 -3.55 -4.64 25.71
C LEU A 52 -4.57 -5.31 26.64
N MET A 53 -4.79 -6.62 26.48
CA MET A 53 -5.76 -7.37 27.28
C MET A 53 -5.44 -7.36 28.78
N VAL A 54 -4.17 -7.20 29.18
CA VAL A 54 -3.80 -7.02 30.59
C VAL A 54 -4.46 -5.76 31.17
N TYR A 55 -4.42 -4.64 30.44
CA TYR A 55 -5.03 -3.38 30.87
C TYR A 55 -6.55 -3.42 30.82
N VAL A 56 -7.12 -4.03 29.76
CA VAL A 56 -8.57 -4.15 29.61
C VAL A 56 -9.18 -4.96 30.74
N ARG A 57 -8.57 -6.10 31.11
CA ARG A 57 -9.05 -6.92 32.24
C ARG A 57 -9.05 -6.17 33.57
N GLN A 58 -8.09 -5.27 33.78
CA GLN A 58 -7.99 -4.48 35.01
C GLN A 58 -8.97 -3.31 35.06
N LYS A 59 -9.20 -2.63 33.92
CA LYS A 59 -9.90 -1.33 33.89
C LYS A 59 -11.30 -1.39 33.30
N GLU A 60 -11.55 -2.27 32.33
CA GLU A 60 -12.84 -2.44 31.65
C GLU A 60 -13.15 -3.93 31.43
N PRO A 61 -13.34 -4.73 32.51
CA PRO A 61 -13.50 -6.18 32.42
C PRO A 61 -14.71 -6.61 31.60
N GLU A 62 -15.77 -5.81 31.59
CA GLU A 62 -16.98 -6.00 30.78
C GLU A 62 -16.72 -6.05 29.26
N ARG A 63 -15.61 -5.47 28.78
CA ARG A 63 -15.23 -5.50 27.35
C ARG A 63 -14.46 -6.74 26.94
N VAL A 64 -13.93 -7.51 27.89
CA VAL A 64 -13.06 -8.65 27.62
C VAL A 64 -13.76 -9.67 26.71
N GLU A 65 -14.98 -10.08 27.08
CA GLU A 65 -15.76 -11.05 26.32
C GLU A 65 -16.09 -10.55 24.90
N ILE A 66 -16.38 -9.26 24.75
CA ILE A 66 -16.66 -8.65 23.45
C ILE A 66 -15.43 -8.73 22.54
N LEU A 67 -14.25 -8.40 23.06
CA LEU A 67 -13.00 -8.43 22.29
C LEU A 67 -12.60 -9.86 21.94
N GLU A 68 -12.68 -10.78 22.90
CA GLU A 68 -12.42 -12.20 22.65
C GLU A 68 -13.39 -12.76 21.61
N SER A 69 -14.67 -12.37 21.64
CA SER A 69 -15.62 -12.71 20.58
C SER A 69 -15.21 -12.15 19.23
N ARG A 70 -14.77 -10.89 19.15
CA ARG A 70 -14.29 -10.29 17.88
C ARG A 70 -13.10 -11.02 17.30
N ILE A 71 -12.13 -11.42 18.13
CA ILE A 71 -10.99 -12.21 17.68
C ILE A 71 -11.45 -13.61 17.22
N ARG A 72 -12.40 -14.25 17.92
CA ARG A 72 -13.00 -15.52 17.46
C ARG A 72 -13.69 -15.37 16.10
N ASP A 73 -14.42 -14.28 15.87
CA ASP A 73 -15.08 -14.04 14.58
C ASP A 73 -14.04 -13.88 13.45
N LEU A 74 -12.94 -13.16 13.70
CA LEU A 74 -11.81 -13.07 12.75
C LEU A 74 -11.21 -14.45 12.48
N ASN A 75 -11.09 -15.30 13.50
CA ASN A 75 -10.60 -16.67 13.33
C ASN A 75 -11.51 -17.49 12.43
N GLN A 76 -12.82 -17.42 12.63
CA GLN A 76 -13.77 -18.14 11.78
C GLN A 76 -13.70 -17.67 10.33
N LEU A 77 -13.52 -16.36 10.09
CA LEU A 77 -13.32 -15.83 8.75
C LEU A 77 -12.02 -16.33 8.12
N ALA A 78 -10.89 -16.27 8.84
CA ALA A 78 -9.60 -16.74 8.35
C ALA A 78 -9.64 -18.23 7.98
N SER A 79 -10.16 -19.08 8.88
CA SER A 79 -10.33 -20.51 8.63
C SER A 79 -11.28 -20.79 7.47
N ALA A 80 -12.35 -19.98 7.31
CA ALA A 80 -13.25 -20.13 6.18
C ALA A 80 -12.55 -19.80 4.84
N ILE A 81 -11.68 -18.80 4.81
CA ILE A 81 -10.90 -18.40 3.64
C ILE A 81 -9.81 -19.44 3.32
N ALA A 82 -9.13 -19.98 4.32
CA ALA A 82 -8.09 -21.00 4.14
C ALA A 82 -8.60 -22.28 3.47
N ARG A 83 -9.90 -22.59 3.61
CA ARG A 83 -10.54 -23.72 2.90
C ARG A 83 -10.72 -23.52 1.40
N PHE A 84 -10.55 -22.29 0.89
CA PHE A 84 -10.58 -22.07 -0.55
C PHE A 84 -9.28 -22.57 -1.19
N PRO A 85 -9.35 -23.12 -2.41
CA PRO A 85 -8.17 -23.63 -3.12
C PRO A 85 -7.06 -22.59 -3.21
N SER A 86 -5.82 -23.01 -2.98
CA SER A 86 -4.65 -22.14 -3.13
C SER A 86 -4.61 -21.51 -4.52
N LEU A 87 -4.21 -20.24 -4.59
CA LEU A 87 -4.04 -19.54 -5.86
C LEU A 87 -2.74 -19.93 -6.58
N LEU A 88 -1.80 -20.54 -5.85
CA LEU A 88 -0.48 -20.96 -6.35
C LEU A 88 -0.45 -22.43 -6.82
N GLU A 89 -1.51 -23.18 -6.53
CA GLU A 89 -1.59 -24.59 -6.90
C GLU A 89 -2.41 -24.83 -8.17
N ARG A 90 -2.18 -26.00 -8.77
CA ARG A 90 -3.00 -26.53 -9.86
C ARG A 90 -4.27 -27.18 -9.31
N HIS A 91 -5.42 -26.82 -9.87
CA HIS A 91 -6.72 -27.36 -9.46
C HIS A 91 -7.52 -27.87 -10.64
N ASP A 92 -8.22 -29.00 -10.46
CA ASP A 92 -9.20 -29.49 -11.41
C ASP A 92 -10.56 -28.85 -11.12
N ILE A 93 -11.09 -28.11 -12.08
CA ILE A 93 -12.39 -27.44 -11.98
C ILE A 93 -13.36 -28.00 -13.04
N PRO A 94 -14.68 -27.92 -12.82
CA PRO A 94 -15.65 -28.24 -13.87
C PRO A 94 -15.41 -27.35 -15.10
N GLY A 95 -14.88 -27.94 -16.17
CA GLY A 95 -14.49 -27.21 -17.39
C GLY A 95 -12.98 -27.18 -17.69
N GLY A 96 -12.11 -27.75 -16.83
CA GLY A 96 -10.70 -27.96 -17.15
C GLY A 96 -9.75 -27.84 -15.95
N ILE A 97 -8.47 -27.64 -16.22
CA ILE A 97 -7.43 -27.42 -15.22
C ILE A 97 -7.21 -25.92 -15.04
N ARG A 98 -7.23 -25.44 -13.80
CA ARG A 98 -6.77 -24.10 -13.43
C ARG A 98 -5.33 -24.18 -12.93
N THR A 99 -4.45 -23.37 -13.50
CA THR A 99 -3.08 -23.16 -13.01
C THR A 99 -2.88 -21.70 -12.62
N PRO A 100 -1.83 -21.36 -11.84
CA PRO A 100 -1.48 -19.97 -11.54
C PRO A 100 -1.31 -19.12 -12.79
N GLN A 101 -0.67 -19.68 -13.83
CA GLN A 101 -0.48 -19.01 -15.11
C GLN A 101 -1.80 -18.71 -15.82
N LEU A 102 -2.75 -19.65 -15.80
CA LEU A 102 -4.08 -19.42 -16.40
C LEU A 102 -4.86 -18.36 -15.62
N LEU A 103 -4.69 -18.29 -14.29
CA LEU A 103 -5.29 -17.25 -13.47
C LEU A 103 -4.67 -15.88 -13.77
N ILE A 104 -3.34 -15.79 -13.89
CA ILE A 104 -2.64 -14.58 -14.33
C ILE A 104 -3.14 -14.13 -15.70
N ASP A 105 -3.17 -15.04 -16.68
CA ASP A 105 -3.65 -14.72 -18.02
C ASP A 105 -5.14 -14.31 -18.01
N SER A 106 -5.95 -14.88 -17.11
CA SER A 106 -7.35 -14.49 -16.91
C SER A 106 -7.49 -13.06 -16.37
N LEU A 107 -6.72 -12.70 -15.32
CA LEU A 107 -6.67 -11.35 -14.77
C LEU A 107 -6.26 -10.33 -15.84
N ILE A 108 -5.30 -10.70 -16.68
CA ILE A 108 -4.83 -9.86 -17.78
C ILE A 108 -5.85 -9.79 -18.92
N LYS A 109 -6.60 -10.85 -19.23
CA LYS A 109 -7.54 -10.86 -20.38
C LYS A 109 -8.86 -10.15 -20.10
N HIS A 110 -9.37 -10.23 -18.88
CA HIS A 110 -10.69 -9.68 -18.53
C HIS A 110 -10.64 -8.16 -18.19
N GLN A 111 -10.12 -7.35 -19.11
CA GLN A 111 -9.94 -5.88 -18.98
C GLN A 111 -11.21 -5.07 -19.29
N ASN A 112 -12.39 -5.55 -18.90
CA ASN A 112 -13.59 -4.78 -19.19
C ASN A 112 -13.64 -3.52 -18.33
N SER A 113 -13.95 -2.38 -18.96
CA SER A 113 -14.17 -1.13 -18.23
C SER A 113 -15.34 -1.32 -17.26
N GLY A 114 -15.08 -1.25 -15.96
CA GLY A 114 -16.09 -1.43 -14.93
C GLY A 114 -15.57 -2.14 -13.69
N ASP A 115 -16.48 -2.62 -12.85
CA ASP A 115 -16.17 -3.41 -11.67
C ASP A 115 -15.83 -4.85 -12.06
N THR A 116 -14.65 -5.31 -11.64
CA THR A 116 -14.14 -6.66 -11.92
C THR A 116 -14.31 -7.62 -10.72
N THR A 117 -15.01 -7.21 -9.66
CA THR A 117 -15.17 -8.00 -8.42
C THR A 117 -15.63 -9.44 -8.66
N LEU A 118 -16.54 -9.66 -9.62
CA LEU A 118 -17.05 -11.00 -9.96
C LEU A 118 -16.09 -11.85 -10.79
N GLN A 119 -15.01 -11.26 -11.31
CA GLN A 119 -13.97 -11.94 -12.09
C GLN A 119 -12.79 -12.36 -11.21
N LEU A 120 -12.67 -11.79 -10.00
CA LEU A 120 -11.63 -12.13 -9.05
C LEU A 120 -11.91 -13.50 -8.41
N PRO A 121 -10.86 -14.27 -8.08
CA PRO A 121 -11.02 -15.50 -7.30
C PRO A 121 -11.72 -15.25 -5.97
N SER A 122 -12.55 -16.19 -5.51
CA SER A 122 -13.26 -16.05 -4.23
C SER A 122 -12.30 -15.82 -3.05
N LYS A 123 -11.12 -16.47 -3.04
CA LYS A 123 -10.09 -16.27 -2.00
C LYS A 123 -9.60 -14.81 -1.96
N ALA A 124 -9.46 -14.14 -3.10
CA ALA A 124 -9.09 -12.72 -3.17
C ALA A 124 -10.20 -11.81 -2.62
N THR A 125 -11.43 -11.99 -3.10
CA THR A 125 -12.58 -11.15 -2.68
C THR A 125 -12.89 -11.30 -1.18
N LEU A 126 -12.88 -12.53 -0.66
CA LEU A 126 -13.08 -12.79 0.76
C LEU A 126 -11.89 -12.31 1.61
N GLY A 127 -10.66 -12.47 1.11
CA GLY A 127 -9.45 -11.94 1.73
C GLY A 127 -9.47 -10.41 1.89
N LYS A 128 -10.05 -9.68 0.93
CA LYS A 128 -10.28 -8.22 1.04
C LYS A 128 -11.22 -7.89 2.20
N GLY A 129 -12.36 -8.59 2.29
CA GLY A 129 -13.30 -8.42 3.41
C GLY A 129 -12.67 -8.74 4.77
N TYR A 130 -11.85 -9.78 4.84
CA TYR A 130 -11.13 -10.15 6.06
C TYR A 130 -10.17 -9.05 6.54
N ILE A 131 -9.33 -8.51 5.65
CA ILE A 131 -8.39 -7.43 6.00
C ILE A 131 -9.14 -6.18 6.48
N VAL A 132 -10.27 -5.83 5.85
CA VAL A 132 -11.11 -4.72 6.30
C VAL A 132 -11.64 -4.96 7.72
N SER A 133 -12.14 -6.18 8.01
CA SER A 133 -12.59 -6.56 9.36
C SER A 133 -11.45 -6.51 10.39
N LYS A 134 -10.24 -6.90 10.00
CA LYS A 134 -9.04 -6.85 10.84
C LYS A 134 -8.61 -5.42 11.13
N ILE A 135 -8.58 -4.54 10.12
CA ILE A 135 -8.36 -3.09 10.26
C ILE A 135 -9.36 -2.47 11.25
N HIS A 136 -10.66 -2.79 11.12
CA HIS A 136 -11.67 -2.29 12.04
C HIS A 136 -11.45 -2.77 13.48
N THR A 137 -11.03 -4.03 13.64
CA THR A 137 -10.72 -4.60 14.95
C THR A 137 -9.53 -3.88 15.58
N PHE A 138 -8.41 -3.75 14.86
CA PHE A 138 -7.21 -3.06 15.36
C PHE A 138 -7.45 -1.58 15.61
N SER A 139 -8.19 -0.89 14.75
CA SER A 139 -8.63 0.49 14.99
C SER A 139 -9.43 0.61 16.29
N SER A 140 -10.30 -0.36 16.60
CA SER A 140 -11.04 -0.39 17.86
C SER A 140 -10.12 -0.67 19.05
N LEU A 141 -9.10 -1.53 18.89
CA LEU A 141 -8.09 -1.79 19.93
C LEU A 141 -7.27 -0.53 20.22
N THR A 142 -6.88 0.25 19.22
CA THR A 142 -6.19 1.54 19.39
C THR A 142 -7.05 2.54 20.18
N SER A 143 -8.34 2.67 19.84
CA SER A 143 -9.23 3.55 20.61
C SER A 143 -9.41 3.09 22.05
N LEU A 144 -9.44 1.77 22.27
CA LEU A 144 -9.53 1.21 23.61
C LEU A 144 -8.24 1.39 24.40
N SER A 145 -7.07 1.23 23.80
CA SER A 145 -5.77 1.40 24.46
C SER A 145 -5.61 2.82 25.03
N GLN A 146 -6.07 3.83 24.29
CA GLN A 146 -6.14 5.21 24.76
C GLN A 146 -7.07 5.35 25.97
N ARG A 147 -8.27 4.77 25.89
CA ARG A 147 -9.28 4.86 26.95
C ARG A 147 -8.85 4.21 28.24
N VAL A 148 -8.28 3.01 28.18
CA VAL A 148 -7.77 2.30 29.37
C VAL A 148 -6.44 2.87 29.84
N GLY A 149 -5.91 3.94 29.23
CA GLY A 149 -4.64 4.54 29.60
C GLY A 149 -3.48 3.55 29.54
N ALA A 150 -3.44 2.72 28.50
CA ALA A 150 -2.31 1.87 28.20
C ALA A 150 -1.09 2.71 27.77
N PRO A 151 0.14 2.17 27.81
CA PRO A 151 1.33 2.89 27.38
C PRO A 151 1.19 3.47 25.97
N GLU A 152 1.71 4.69 25.77
CA GLU A 152 1.65 5.36 24.48
C GLU A 152 2.29 4.53 23.36
N LYS A 153 3.41 3.85 23.68
CA LYS A 153 4.11 2.94 22.77
C LYS A 153 3.18 1.83 22.24
N LEU A 154 2.36 1.23 23.10
CA LEU A 154 1.41 0.18 22.70
C LEU A 154 0.31 0.75 21.79
N THR A 155 -0.21 1.93 22.13
CA THR A 155 -1.21 2.62 21.31
C THR A 155 -0.67 2.95 19.92
N GLN A 156 0.56 3.48 19.84
CA GLN A 156 1.22 3.80 18.58
C GLN A 156 1.50 2.54 17.75
N ALA A 157 1.90 1.43 18.39
CA ALA A 157 2.13 0.16 17.71
C ALA A 157 0.83 -0.43 17.11
N LEU A 158 -0.28 -0.42 17.86
CA LEU A 158 -1.60 -0.83 17.33
C LEU A 158 -2.06 0.05 16.17
N GLN A 159 -1.79 1.36 16.27
CA GLN A 159 -2.08 2.29 15.19
C GLN A 159 -1.25 1.95 13.95
N LEU A 160 0.05 1.69 14.11
CA LEU A 160 0.96 1.32 13.03
C LEU A 160 0.48 0.06 12.30
N GLU A 161 0.09 -0.99 13.04
CA GLU A 161 -0.48 -2.21 12.43
C GLU A 161 -1.74 -1.93 11.60
N THR A 162 -2.62 -1.06 12.12
CA THR A 162 -3.82 -0.61 11.37
C THR A 162 -3.45 0.04 10.04
N ILE A 163 -2.37 0.81 10.02
CA ILE A 163 -1.87 1.49 8.81
C ILE A 163 -1.22 0.50 7.85
N THR A 164 -0.40 -0.43 8.34
CA THR A 164 0.26 -1.47 7.52
C THR A 164 -0.76 -2.34 6.79
N MET A 165 -1.83 -2.76 7.47
CA MET A 165 -2.92 -3.48 6.82
C MET A 165 -3.64 -2.65 5.76
N MET A 166 -3.81 -1.33 5.98
CA MET A 166 -4.41 -0.44 4.99
C MET A 166 -3.51 -0.29 3.75
N PHE A 167 -2.18 -0.23 3.91
CA PHE A 167 -1.24 -0.26 2.79
C PHE A 167 -1.32 -1.54 1.97
N THR A 168 -1.63 -2.68 2.59
CA THR A 168 -1.86 -3.95 1.86
C THR A 168 -3.06 -3.83 0.90
N LEU A 169 -4.13 -3.15 1.31
CA LEU A 169 -5.29 -2.88 0.44
C LEU A 169 -4.93 -1.91 -0.70
N MET A 170 -4.12 -0.90 -0.42
CA MET A 170 -3.65 0.02 -1.46
C MET A 170 -2.75 -0.67 -2.48
N ALA A 171 -1.85 -1.55 -2.03
CA ALA A 171 -0.94 -2.29 -2.91
C ALA A 171 -1.73 -3.20 -3.87
N GLU A 172 -2.75 -3.90 -3.37
CA GLU A 172 -3.70 -4.64 -4.20
C GLU A 172 -4.32 -3.76 -5.30
N ASP A 173 -4.81 -2.57 -4.93
CA ASP A 173 -5.43 -1.65 -5.87
C ASP A 173 -4.43 -1.10 -6.93
N VAL A 174 -3.17 -0.84 -6.54
CA VAL A 174 -2.08 -0.43 -7.45
C VAL A 174 -1.76 -1.54 -8.44
N TYR A 175 -1.55 -2.78 -7.99
CA TYR A 175 -1.29 -3.89 -8.91
C TYR A 175 -2.45 -4.11 -9.86
N LEU A 176 -3.71 -4.03 -9.39
CA LEU A 176 -4.87 -4.11 -10.27
C LEU A 176 -4.90 -2.99 -11.32
N ASN A 177 -4.48 -1.76 -10.99
CA ASN A 177 -4.37 -0.69 -12.00
C ASN A 177 -3.32 -1.03 -13.07
N LEU A 178 -2.13 -1.42 -12.63
CA LEU A 178 -1.00 -1.71 -13.50
C LEU A 178 -1.29 -2.91 -14.41
N ILE A 179 -1.91 -3.96 -13.87
CA ILE A 179 -2.36 -5.13 -14.64
C ILE A 179 -3.41 -4.72 -15.67
N ASN A 180 -4.27 -3.73 -15.39
CA ASN A 180 -5.31 -3.30 -16.32
C ASN A 180 -4.82 -2.30 -17.39
N ASP A 181 -3.61 -1.77 -17.27
CA ASP A 181 -3.05 -0.87 -18.26
C ASP A 181 -2.57 -1.64 -19.50
N ALA A 182 -3.36 -1.55 -20.58
CA ALA A 182 -3.06 -2.20 -21.86
C ALA A 182 -1.84 -1.63 -22.58
N MET A 183 -1.34 -0.46 -22.19
CA MET A 183 -0.11 0.13 -22.75
C MET A 183 1.16 -0.52 -22.18
N GLN A 184 1.05 -1.23 -21.06
CA GLN A 184 2.18 -1.88 -20.44
C GLN A 184 2.56 -3.17 -21.17
N PRO A 185 3.87 -3.48 -21.29
CA PRO A 185 4.35 -4.75 -21.80
C PRO A 185 3.71 -5.94 -21.08
N MET A 186 3.31 -6.95 -21.85
CA MET A 186 2.67 -8.18 -21.34
C MET A 186 3.48 -8.85 -20.22
N GLU A 187 4.81 -8.80 -20.32
CA GLU A 187 5.72 -9.40 -19.33
C GLU A 187 5.63 -8.70 -17.97
N PHE A 188 5.61 -7.36 -17.93
CA PHE A 188 5.42 -6.61 -16.69
C PHE A 188 4.03 -6.85 -16.09
N ARG A 189 3.00 -6.91 -16.94
CA ARG A 189 1.64 -7.23 -16.49
C ARG A 189 1.54 -8.60 -15.84
N ARG A 190 2.28 -9.60 -16.35
CA ARG A 190 2.40 -10.93 -15.73
C ARG A 190 3.16 -10.90 -14.42
N GLU A 191 4.24 -10.13 -14.34
CA GLU A 191 5.00 -9.95 -13.10
C GLU A 191 4.15 -9.32 -11.99
N TRP A 192 3.42 -8.24 -12.30
CA TRP A 192 2.50 -7.62 -11.35
C TRP A 192 1.33 -8.52 -10.98
N ALA A 193 0.79 -9.29 -11.92
CA ALA A 193 -0.25 -10.28 -11.63
C ALA A 193 0.26 -11.41 -10.72
N LEU A 194 1.50 -11.84 -10.88
CA LEU A 194 2.14 -12.80 -9.98
C LEU A 194 2.36 -12.19 -8.59
N ALA A 195 2.86 -10.95 -8.50
CA ALA A 195 3.02 -10.24 -7.24
C ALA A 195 1.68 -10.08 -6.50
N LEU A 196 0.61 -9.76 -7.22
CA LEU A 196 -0.75 -9.70 -6.69
C LEU A 196 -1.25 -11.07 -6.21
N LEU A 197 -0.93 -12.14 -6.95
CA LEU A 197 -1.29 -13.50 -6.58
C LEU A 197 -0.64 -13.91 -5.25
N LEU A 198 0.65 -13.61 -5.10
CA LEU A 198 1.41 -13.83 -3.86
C LEU A 198 0.86 -12.98 -2.71
N LEU A 199 0.52 -11.72 -2.97
CA LEU A 199 -0.15 -10.84 -2.00
C LEU A 199 -1.46 -11.44 -1.50
N TRP A 200 -2.27 -12.03 -2.39
CA TRP A 200 -3.53 -12.67 -1.99
C TRP A 200 -3.33 -13.98 -1.25
N GLU A 201 -2.33 -14.78 -1.64
CA GLU A 201 -2.05 -16.07 -0.99
C GLU A 201 -1.51 -15.87 0.43
N HIS A 202 -0.53 -14.99 0.59
CA HIS A 202 0.19 -14.76 1.85
C HIS A 202 -0.34 -13.55 2.64
N ARG A 203 -1.56 -13.11 2.36
CA ARG A 203 -2.23 -11.96 3.01
C ARG A 203 -2.35 -12.02 4.54
N ASN A 204 -2.08 -13.17 5.13
CA ASN A 204 -2.16 -13.37 6.58
C ASN A 204 -0.77 -13.59 7.22
N ASP A 205 0.27 -13.72 6.40
CA ASP A 205 1.62 -14.02 6.85
C ASP A 205 2.42 -12.74 7.11
N GLN A 206 3.46 -12.84 7.95
CA GLN A 206 4.39 -11.73 8.16
C GLN A 206 5.16 -11.33 6.88
N THR A 207 5.15 -12.17 5.86
CA THR A 207 5.81 -11.95 4.56
C THR A 207 5.15 -10.86 3.72
N ILE A 208 4.01 -10.31 4.12
CA ILE A 208 3.37 -9.18 3.38
C ILE A 208 4.24 -7.93 3.40
N GLU A 209 4.99 -7.70 4.49
CA GLU A 209 5.94 -6.58 4.57
C GLU A 209 6.97 -6.61 3.42
N SER A 210 7.21 -7.79 2.80
CA SER A 210 8.12 -7.94 1.67
C SER A 210 7.47 -7.83 0.28
N VAL A 211 6.14 -7.81 0.14
CA VAL A 211 5.50 -7.86 -1.19
C VAL A 211 5.50 -6.50 -1.90
N ALA A 212 5.37 -5.39 -1.16
CA ALA A 212 5.46 -4.04 -1.72
C ALA A 212 6.15 -3.01 -0.79
N PRO A 213 7.37 -3.29 -0.27
CA PRO A 213 8.07 -2.44 0.70
C PRO A 213 8.31 -1.02 0.18
N VAL A 214 8.50 -0.90 -1.14
CA VAL A 214 8.73 0.36 -1.85
C VAL A 214 7.49 1.28 -1.83
N LEU A 215 6.27 0.73 -1.85
CA LEU A 215 5.06 1.54 -1.70
C LEU A 215 4.83 1.94 -0.24
N GLN A 216 5.14 1.04 0.69
CA GLN A 216 5.02 1.31 2.12
C GLN A 216 5.94 2.47 2.55
N SER A 217 7.15 2.58 2.01
CA SER A 217 8.04 3.72 2.28
C SER A 217 7.45 5.03 1.76
N VAL A 218 6.97 5.06 0.50
CA VAL A 218 6.31 6.22 -0.11
C VAL A 218 5.11 6.70 0.70
N TRP A 219 4.22 5.79 1.09
CA TRP A 219 3.03 6.16 1.86
C TRP A 219 3.37 6.57 3.29
N SER A 220 4.35 5.94 3.91
CA SER A 220 4.84 6.31 5.24
C SER A 220 5.44 7.73 5.25
N ALA A 221 6.23 8.07 4.23
CA ALA A 221 6.75 9.42 4.05
C ALA A 221 5.62 10.43 3.82
N ARG A 222 4.63 10.10 2.96
CA ARG A 222 3.49 10.98 2.70
C ARG A 222 2.61 11.23 3.92
N ARG A 223 2.42 10.25 4.81
CA ARG A 223 1.62 10.43 6.04
C ARG A 223 2.21 11.46 7.00
N LYS A 224 3.52 11.65 6.98
CA LYS A 224 4.23 12.63 7.80
C LYS A 224 4.26 14.03 7.16
N LEU A 225 3.84 14.14 5.90
CA LEU A 225 3.86 15.38 5.14
C LEU A 225 2.54 16.14 5.34
N ALA A 226 2.66 17.39 5.82
CA ALA A 226 1.58 18.37 5.79
C ALA A 226 1.96 19.43 4.74
N PRO A 227 1.24 19.55 3.61
CA PRO A 227 1.58 20.52 2.58
C PRO A 227 1.38 21.93 3.11
N ALA A 228 2.34 22.79 2.81
CA ALA A 228 2.29 24.23 3.05
C ALA A 228 1.57 24.94 1.90
N PHE A 229 1.47 24.31 0.73
CA PHE A 229 0.95 24.84 -0.53
C PHE A 229 1.81 25.97 -1.11
N GLY A 230 2.03 27.05 -0.37
CA GLY A 230 2.95 28.13 -0.71
C GLY A 230 2.71 28.66 -2.12
N THR A 231 3.73 28.63 -2.98
CA THR A 231 3.65 29.05 -4.39
C THR A 231 2.98 28.02 -5.31
N MET A 232 2.47 26.92 -4.76
CA MET A 232 1.93 25.77 -5.50
C MET A 232 2.95 25.07 -6.40
N MET A 233 4.25 25.26 -6.17
CA MET A 233 5.33 24.58 -6.91
C MET A 233 5.71 23.22 -6.32
N GLY A 234 5.40 22.95 -5.03
CA GLY A 234 5.63 21.64 -4.39
C GLY A 234 7.10 21.33 -4.06
N THR A 235 8.01 22.30 -4.19
CA THR A 235 9.45 22.09 -3.97
C THR A 235 9.78 21.73 -2.53
N SER A 236 9.17 22.43 -1.56
CA SER A 236 9.34 22.15 -0.13
C SER A 236 8.80 20.76 0.23
N GLU A 237 7.62 20.41 -0.27
CA GLU A 237 6.99 19.11 -0.05
C GLU A 237 7.83 17.97 -0.63
N LEU A 238 8.32 18.14 -1.87
CA LEU A 238 9.16 17.16 -2.54
C LEU A 238 10.49 16.95 -1.80
N LEU A 239 11.11 18.03 -1.29
CA LEU A 239 12.34 17.95 -0.51
C LEU A 239 12.12 17.18 0.80
N LEU A 240 11.07 17.53 1.56
CA LEU A 240 10.74 16.87 2.83
C LEU A 240 10.45 15.38 2.65
N MET A 241 9.76 15.01 1.57
CA MET A 241 9.53 13.62 1.23
C MET A 241 10.85 12.93 0.86
N SER A 242 11.66 13.54 0.00
CA SER A 242 12.90 12.93 -0.51
C SER A 242 13.94 12.67 0.60
N ILE A 243 13.96 13.48 1.66
CA ILE A 243 14.83 13.25 2.84
C ILE A 243 14.50 11.94 3.57
N GLN A 244 13.25 11.46 3.48
CA GLN A 244 12.79 10.26 4.16
C GLN A 244 12.86 8.99 3.29
N MET A 245 13.26 9.16 2.02
CA MET A 245 13.24 8.11 1.01
C MET A 245 14.67 7.66 0.65
N ASP A 246 14.77 6.55 -0.08
CA ASP A 246 16.02 5.92 -0.44
C ASP A 246 16.55 6.36 -1.82
N GLU A 247 17.66 5.76 -2.25
CA GLU A 247 18.28 6.02 -3.55
C GLU A 247 17.37 5.65 -4.73
N GLN A 248 16.52 4.62 -4.60
CA GLN A 248 15.58 4.25 -5.67
C GLN A 248 14.59 5.38 -5.95
N TRP A 249 14.08 6.01 -4.89
CA TRP A 249 13.23 7.20 -5.02
C TRP A 249 13.97 8.36 -5.69
N ILE A 250 15.20 8.67 -5.29
CA ILE A 250 15.98 9.76 -5.89
C ILE A 250 16.19 9.52 -7.39
N GLN A 251 16.46 8.27 -7.78
CA GLN A 251 16.61 7.90 -9.19
C GLN A 251 15.30 8.03 -9.98
N PHE A 252 14.17 7.65 -9.37
CA PHE A 252 12.85 7.86 -9.95
C PHE A 252 12.60 9.35 -10.22
N ILE A 253 12.82 10.20 -9.22
CA ILE A 253 12.68 11.65 -9.36
C ILE A 253 13.56 12.18 -10.50
N LYS A 254 14.84 11.79 -10.53
CA LYS A 254 15.79 12.25 -11.54
C LYS A 254 15.41 11.85 -12.96
N GLN A 255 14.82 10.67 -13.15
CA GLN A 255 14.55 10.11 -14.48
C GLN A 255 13.14 10.43 -14.99
N LYS A 256 12.14 10.45 -14.11
CA LYS A 256 10.73 10.50 -14.49
C LYS A 256 10.05 11.85 -14.25
N MET A 257 10.60 12.75 -13.41
CA MET A 257 9.95 14.07 -13.16
C MET A 257 9.84 14.98 -14.38
N GLY A 258 10.65 14.76 -15.42
CA GLY A 258 10.52 15.49 -16.69
C GLY A 258 9.27 15.11 -17.48
N GLU A 259 8.64 13.97 -17.18
CA GLU A 259 7.43 13.52 -17.83
C GLU A 259 6.21 14.24 -17.23
N GLN A 260 5.40 14.86 -18.09
CA GLN A 260 4.28 15.69 -17.64
C GLN A 260 3.29 14.92 -16.75
N GLY A 261 2.95 13.69 -17.12
CA GLY A 261 2.03 12.86 -16.34
C GLY A 261 2.56 12.54 -14.93
N VAL A 262 3.86 12.28 -14.81
CA VAL A 262 4.52 12.00 -13.53
C VAL A 262 4.57 13.25 -12.66
N SER A 263 4.98 14.39 -13.23
CA SER A 263 5.01 15.66 -12.48
C SER A 263 3.63 16.05 -11.97
N GLN A 264 2.58 15.87 -12.77
CA GLN A 264 1.21 16.17 -12.35
C GLN A 264 0.70 15.20 -11.28
N ALA A 265 0.99 13.89 -11.42
CA ALA A 265 0.67 12.90 -10.41
C ALA A 265 1.41 13.16 -9.09
N MET A 266 2.66 13.65 -9.17
CA MET A 266 3.44 14.08 -8.01
C MET A 266 2.76 15.27 -7.30
N GLU A 267 2.28 16.27 -8.04
CA GLU A 267 1.56 17.40 -7.44
C GLU A 267 0.29 16.95 -6.72
N GLU A 268 -0.53 16.10 -7.35
CA GLU A 268 -1.71 15.50 -6.68
C GLU A 268 -1.30 14.71 -5.45
N PHE A 269 -0.18 14.01 -5.52
CA PHE A 269 0.32 13.21 -4.43
C PHE A 269 0.75 14.04 -3.22
N LEU A 270 1.57 15.07 -3.45
CA LEU A 270 2.13 15.93 -2.42
C LEU A 270 1.05 16.81 -1.78
N PHE A 271 0.24 17.50 -2.60
CA PHE A 271 -0.77 18.43 -2.09
C PHE A 271 -2.01 17.73 -1.53
N GLY A 272 -2.31 16.50 -1.98
CA GLY A 272 -3.52 15.79 -1.56
C GLY A 272 -4.81 16.39 -2.11
N ILE A 273 -4.72 17.09 -3.25
CA ILE A 273 -5.85 17.64 -4.02
C ILE A 273 -5.70 17.24 -5.48
N SER A 274 -6.80 17.29 -6.23
CA SER A 274 -6.82 16.92 -7.64
C SER A 274 -6.11 17.93 -8.54
N TYR A 275 -5.69 17.47 -9.72
CA TYR A 275 -5.13 18.28 -10.79
C TYR A 275 -6.03 19.46 -11.15
N GLU A 276 -7.35 19.25 -11.23
CA GLU A 276 -8.31 20.31 -11.54
C GLU A 276 -8.30 21.39 -10.46
N GLN A 277 -8.25 20.99 -9.18
CA GLN A 277 -8.16 21.91 -8.06
C GLN A 277 -6.84 22.68 -8.06
N ILE A 278 -5.72 22.00 -8.35
CA ILE A 278 -4.40 22.65 -8.48
C ILE A 278 -4.42 23.69 -9.61
N LYS A 279 -4.98 23.35 -10.78
CA LYS A 279 -5.13 24.26 -11.91
C LYS A 279 -5.99 25.47 -11.54
N HIS A 280 -7.14 25.22 -10.89
CA HIS A 280 -8.05 26.27 -10.45
C HIS A 280 -7.38 27.23 -9.44
N LEU A 281 -6.67 26.70 -8.44
CA LEU A 281 -5.93 27.51 -7.47
C LEU A 281 -4.85 28.35 -8.14
N ARG A 282 -4.07 27.77 -9.07
CA ARG A 282 -3.05 28.51 -9.84
C ARG A 282 -3.66 29.65 -10.66
N GLU A 283 -4.83 29.44 -11.27
CA GLU A 283 -5.57 30.48 -11.98
C GLU A 283 -6.04 31.61 -11.05
N ILE A 284 -6.53 31.28 -9.85
CA ILE A 284 -6.90 32.26 -8.82
C ILE A 284 -5.68 33.09 -8.40
N LEU A 285 -4.56 32.43 -8.07
CA LEU A 285 -3.31 33.08 -7.66
C LEU A 285 -2.83 34.07 -8.72
N LYS A 286 -2.81 33.63 -9.98
CA LYS A 286 -2.41 34.45 -11.12
C LYS A 286 -3.33 35.65 -11.33
N THR A 287 -4.65 35.43 -11.27
CA THR A 287 -5.65 36.49 -11.53
C THR A 287 -5.71 37.53 -10.41
N LYS A 288 -5.55 37.10 -9.16
CA LYS A 288 -5.57 37.99 -7.98
C LYS A 288 -4.19 38.55 -7.62
N GLY A 289 -3.12 38.13 -8.30
CA GLY A 289 -1.75 38.54 -8.00
C GLY A 289 -1.25 38.06 -6.63
N ILE A 290 -1.74 36.92 -6.15
CA ILE A 290 -1.36 36.36 -4.85
C ILE A 290 -0.09 35.52 -5.04
N PRO A 291 1.01 35.82 -4.32
CA PRO A 291 2.29 35.14 -4.52
C PRO A 291 2.36 33.76 -3.86
N ALA A 292 1.63 33.55 -2.76
CA ALA A 292 1.61 32.28 -2.02
C ALA A 292 0.30 32.13 -1.24
N ILE A 293 -0.10 30.88 -0.97
CA ILE A 293 -1.28 30.53 -0.18
C ILE A 293 -0.96 29.56 0.94
N SER A 294 -1.72 29.67 2.01
CA SER A 294 -1.74 28.76 3.14
C SER A 294 -2.85 27.69 2.98
N ARG A 295 -2.84 26.69 3.86
CA ARG A 295 -3.83 25.60 3.89
C ARG A 295 -5.26 26.09 4.11
N ASP A 296 -5.45 27.07 4.99
CA ASP A 296 -6.78 27.60 5.30
C ASP A 296 -7.36 28.36 4.10
N GLU A 297 -6.52 29.09 3.38
CA GLU A 297 -6.89 29.80 2.16
C GLU A 297 -7.23 28.84 1.02
N VAL A 298 -6.54 27.71 0.91
CA VAL A 298 -6.86 26.66 -0.08
C VAL A 298 -8.29 26.16 0.12
N SER A 299 -8.69 25.83 1.35
CA SER A 299 -10.05 25.36 1.63
C SER A 299 -11.08 26.45 1.35
N SER A 300 -10.77 27.71 1.69
CA SER A 300 -11.61 28.87 1.39
C SER A 300 -11.80 29.10 -0.12
N PHE A 301 -10.73 29.00 -0.91
CA PHE A 301 -10.79 29.21 -2.36
C PHE A 301 -11.46 28.06 -3.12
N LEU A 302 -11.34 26.83 -2.64
CA LEU A 302 -12.03 25.68 -3.23
C LEU A 302 -13.49 25.57 -2.79
N GLY A 303 -13.88 26.24 -1.70
CA GLY A 303 -15.23 26.13 -1.13
C GLY A 303 -15.50 24.77 -0.47
N GLU A 304 -14.45 23.99 -0.19
CA GLU A 304 -14.52 22.68 0.46
C GLU A 304 -13.36 22.48 1.43
N HIS A 305 -13.57 21.60 2.41
CA HIS A 305 -12.53 21.28 3.38
C HIS A 305 -11.52 20.31 2.79
N VAL A 306 -10.30 20.79 2.52
CA VAL A 306 -9.20 19.94 2.03
C VAL A 306 -8.59 19.14 3.17
N LYS A 307 -8.73 17.81 3.12
CA LYS A 307 -8.13 16.90 4.09
C LYS A 307 -6.66 16.62 3.74
N SER A 308 -5.78 17.60 3.87
CA SER A 308 -4.36 17.46 3.53
C SER A 308 -3.43 17.35 4.73
N ASP A 309 -3.95 17.19 5.94
CA ASP A 309 -3.13 17.24 7.17
C ASP A 309 -2.12 16.09 7.29
N ALA A 310 -1.06 16.31 8.07
CA ALA A 310 -0.20 15.20 8.49
C ALA A 310 -0.94 14.33 9.53
N GLY A 311 -0.63 13.04 9.53
CA GLY A 311 -1.16 12.12 10.54
C GLY A 311 -2.63 11.75 10.37
N LEU A 312 -3.20 11.90 9.16
CA LEU A 312 -4.56 11.46 8.85
C LEU A 312 -4.82 10.02 9.33
N GLY A 313 -6.05 9.79 9.76
CA GLY A 313 -6.56 8.45 10.06
C GLY A 313 -6.50 7.57 8.82
N TYR A 314 -6.42 6.25 9.02
CA TYR A 314 -6.29 5.29 7.92
C TYR A 314 -7.42 5.40 6.88
N ARG A 315 -8.65 5.75 7.31
CA ARG A 315 -9.80 5.94 6.42
C ARG A 315 -9.63 7.12 5.49
N ASP A 316 -9.24 8.28 6.04
CA ASP A 316 -9.03 9.48 5.25
C ASP A 316 -7.84 9.32 4.31
N PHE A 317 -6.76 8.67 4.77
CA PHE A 317 -5.60 8.39 3.93
C PHE A 317 -5.94 7.46 2.76
N TYR A 318 -6.65 6.36 3.01
CA TYR A 318 -7.12 5.46 1.95
C TYR A 318 -8.07 6.19 0.99
N ALA A 319 -8.98 7.02 1.52
CA ALA A 319 -9.90 7.82 0.70
C ALA A 319 -9.14 8.76 -0.26
N LEU A 320 -8.13 9.49 0.22
CA LEU A 320 -7.30 10.37 -0.62
C LEU A 320 -6.69 9.61 -1.81
N TYR A 321 -6.14 8.42 -1.56
CA TYR A 321 -5.61 7.59 -2.64
C TYR A 321 -6.71 7.15 -3.62
N THR A 322 -7.82 6.61 -3.12
CA THR A 322 -8.91 6.12 -3.99
C THR A 322 -9.51 7.23 -4.85
N VAL A 323 -9.66 8.44 -4.32
CA VAL A 323 -10.13 9.61 -5.07
C VAL A 323 -9.15 9.96 -6.20
N ARG A 324 -7.84 10.03 -5.91
CA ARG A 324 -6.83 10.29 -6.96
C ARG A 324 -6.84 9.21 -8.04
N ARG A 325 -6.91 7.94 -7.64
CA ARG A 325 -7.01 6.80 -8.56
C ARG A 325 -8.25 6.91 -9.46
N ASP A 326 -9.41 7.19 -8.87
CA ASP A 326 -10.66 7.24 -9.61
C ASP A 326 -10.72 8.46 -10.54
N ASN A 327 -10.13 9.59 -10.13
CA ASN A 327 -9.92 10.76 -10.98
C ASN A 327 -9.00 10.45 -12.18
N ALA A 328 -7.86 9.80 -11.94
CA ALA A 328 -6.93 9.39 -13.00
C ALA A 328 -7.62 8.48 -14.02
N ARG A 329 -8.38 7.48 -13.55
CA ARG A 329 -9.19 6.60 -14.40
C ARG A 329 -10.28 7.37 -15.16
N ALA A 330 -10.95 8.33 -14.53
CA ALA A 330 -11.96 9.16 -15.18
C ALA A 330 -11.35 10.01 -16.31
N ARG A 331 -10.20 10.64 -16.06
CA ARG A 331 -9.45 11.41 -17.06
C ARG A 331 -9.03 10.55 -18.24
N ALA A 332 -8.50 9.35 -17.97
CA ALA A 332 -8.11 8.41 -19.02
C ALA A 332 -9.32 8.02 -19.90
N ARG A 333 -10.47 7.68 -19.29
CA ARG A 333 -11.69 7.32 -20.02
C ARG A 333 -12.26 8.48 -20.84
N MET A 334 -12.26 9.69 -20.28
CA MET A 334 -12.83 10.88 -20.92
C MET A 334 -11.82 11.64 -21.79
N LYS A 335 -10.56 11.19 -21.86
CA LYS A 335 -9.43 11.85 -22.54
C LYS A 335 -9.24 13.30 -22.09
N LEU A 336 -9.37 13.54 -20.78
CA LEU A 336 -9.16 14.85 -20.17
C LEU A 336 -7.68 15.12 -19.89
N GLU A 337 -7.34 16.40 -19.72
CA GLU A 337 -6.01 16.81 -19.26
C GLU A 337 -5.74 16.33 -17.83
N GLY A 338 -4.46 16.21 -17.49
CA GLY A 338 -4.00 15.78 -16.17
C GLY A 338 -3.42 14.37 -16.16
N PRO A 339 -3.02 13.86 -14.99
CA PRO A 339 -2.40 12.56 -14.87
C PRO A 339 -3.44 11.44 -15.06
N HIS A 340 -3.12 10.45 -15.89
CA HIS A 340 -3.95 9.27 -16.18
C HIS A 340 -3.61 8.06 -15.29
N GLN A 341 -2.57 8.18 -14.47
CA GLN A 341 -2.10 7.19 -13.51
C GLN A 341 -1.71 7.91 -12.21
N THR A 342 -1.72 7.20 -11.08
CA THR A 342 -1.26 7.78 -9.82
C THR A 342 0.26 7.73 -9.73
N LEU A 343 0.83 8.47 -8.77
CA LEU A 343 2.28 8.45 -8.52
C LEU A 343 2.77 7.04 -8.15
N GLU A 344 1.96 6.30 -7.40
CA GLU A 344 2.23 4.92 -7.02
C GLU A 344 2.37 4.00 -8.24
N ASP A 345 1.48 4.15 -9.22
CA ASP A 345 1.53 3.37 -10.46
C ASP A 345 2.86 3.64 -11.21
N TYR A 346 3.21 4.92 -11.41
CA TYR A 346 4.48 5.31 -12.06
C TYR A 346 5.70 4.81 -11.31
N PHE A 347 5.67 4.85 -9.98
CA PHE A 347 6.82 4.46 -9.17
C PHE A 347 7.06 2.94 -9.20
N ILE A 348 6.00 2.13 -9.10
CA ILE A 348 6.13 0.67 -9.26
C ILE A 348 6.58 0.31 -10.67
N GLN A 349 6.05 0.98 -11.69
CA GLN A 349 6.49 0.77 -13.07
C GLN A 349 8.01 1.02 -13.19
N PHE A 350 8.49 2.15 -12.67
CA PHE A 350 9.92 2.49 -12.68
C PHE A 350 10.78 1.46 -11.96
N VAL A 351 10.37 1.00 -10.77
CA VAL A 351 11.11 0.01 -9.98
C VAL A 351 11.20 -1.33 -10.73
N THR A 352 10.10 -1.74 -11.36
CA THR A 352 10.03 -2.96 -12.18
C THR A 352 10.97 -2.85 -13.39
N GLU A 353 10.93 -1.73 -14.11
CA GLU A 353 11.83 -1.43 -15.24
C GLU A 353 13.31 -1.53 -14.82
N LYS A 354 13.67 -0.90 -13.69
CA LYS A 354 15.05 -0.89 -13.18
C LYS A 354 15.54 -2.27 -12.73
N ASN A 355 14.69 -3.04 -12.06
CA ASN A 355 15.06 -4.38 -11.61
C ASN A 355 15.34 -5.29 -12.81
N ARG A 356 14.56 -5.15 -13.89
CA ARG A 356 14.79 -5.91 -15.11
C ARG A 356 16.07 -5.50 -15.83
N GLU A 357 16.38 -4.19 -15.92
CA GLU A 357 17.65 -3.71 -16.48
C GLU A 357 18.85 -4.32 -15.75
N LYS A 358 18.80 -4.39 -14.41
CA LYS A 358 19.84 -5.02 -13.60
C LYS A 358 19.98 -6.51 -13.90
N GLN A 359 18.88 -7.26 -13.91
CA GLN A 359 18.89 -8.70 -14.22
C GLN A 359 19.44 -9.00 -15.61
N SER A 360 19.08 -8.19 -16.61
CA SER A 360 19.65 -8.29 -17.95
C SER A 360 21.17 -8.12 -17.90
N ASN A 361 21.65 -7.04 -17.29
CA ASN A 361 23.08 -6.75 -17.19
C ASN A 361 23.86 -7.82 -16.42
N ASP A 362 23.29 -8.37 -15.34
CA ASP A 362 23.91 -9.44 -14.55
C ASP A 362 23.94 -10.78 -15.30
N THR A 363 22.94 -11.06 -16.14
CA THR A 363 22.91 -12.26 -16.99
C THR A 363 23.97 -12.18 -18.10
N PHE A 364 24.24 -10.99 -18.64
CA PHE A 364 25.32 -10.76 -19.60
C PHE A 364 26.71 -10.62 -18.96
N ALA A 365 26.79 -10.45 -17.64
CA ALA A 365 28.04 -10.36 -16.88
C ALA A 365 28.54 -11.71 -16.33
N LYS A 366 27.82 -12.82 -16.55
CA LYS A 366 28.32 -14.17 -16.21
C LYS A 366 29.27 -14.68 -17.33
N PRO A 367 30.54 -15.01 -17.02
CA PRO A 367 31.53 -15.47 -18.00
C PRO A 367 31.25 -16.88 -18.55
#